data_AF-V7C9H7-F1
#
_entry.id   AF-V7C9H7-F1
#
_cell.length_a   1.000
_cell.length_b   1.000
_cell.length_c   1.000
_cell.angle_alpha   90.00
_cell.angle_beta   90.00
_cell.angle_gamma   90.00
#
_symmetry.space_group_name_H-M   'P 1'
#
loop_
_entity.id
_entity.type
_entity.pdbx_description
1 polymer ?
#
loop_
_entity_poly.entity_id
_entity_poly.type
_entity_poly.pdbx_seq_one_letter_code
_entity_poly.pdbx_strand_id
1 'polypeptide(L)' 'MDHEDPQTHLSTFYELAGTMGFQSGDLENVYMHLFPFSLAGKENEWLKSHPNQSLTR' A
#
# COMPACT_ATOMS: atom_id res chain seq x y z
N MET A 1 20.16 -5.33 -9.17
CA MET A 1 18.81 -4.73 -8.98
C MET A 1 18.16 -5.59 -7.94
N ASP A 2 18.34 -5.22 -6.69
CA ASP A 2 17.70 -5.88 -5.57
C ASP A 2 16.25 -5.44 -5.60
N HIS A 3 15.41 -6.31 -6.16
CA HIS A 3 13.96 -6.14 -6.07
C HIS A 3 13.59 -6.30 -4.60
N GLU A 4 12.88 -5.32 -4.06
CA GLU A 4 12.38 -5.40 -2.69
C GLU A 4 11.50 -6.64 -2.53
N ASP A 5 11.69 -7.35 -1.41
CA ASP A 5 10.88 -8.51 -1.10
C ASP A 5 9.43 -8.08 -0.77
N PRO A 6 8.41 -8.58 -1.50
CA PRO A 6 7.03 -8.14 -1.31
C PRO A 6 6.49 -8.39 0.10
N GLN A 7 6.93 -9.47 0.75
CA GLN A 7 6.49 -9.81 2.10
C GLN A 7 7.05 -8.83 3.13
N THR A 8 8.31 -8.43 2.95
CA THR A 8 9.01 -7.43 3.78
C THR A 8 8.39 -6.05 3.59
N HIS A 9 8.06 -5.67 2.36
CA HIS A 9 7.36 -4.42 2.04
C HIS A 9 6.01 -4.32 2.75
N LEU A 10 5.18 -5.36 2.61
CA LEU A 10 3.86 -5.41 3.24
C LEU A 10 3.95 -5.36 4.78
N SER A 11 4.88 -6.12 5.35
CA SER A 11 5.09 -6.13 6.82
C SER A 11 5.46 -4.73 7.32
N THR A 12 6.40 -4.07 6.64
CA THR A 12 6.84 -2.71 6.97
C THR A 12 5.70 -1.70 6.80
N PHE A 13 4.91 -1.82 5.73
CA PHE A 13 3.77 -0.95 5.47
C PHE A 13 2.71 -1.05 6.58
N TYR A 14 2.32 -2.26 6.97
CA TYR A 14 1.33 -2.47 8.04
C TYR A 14 1.83 -1.99 9.40
N GLU A 15 3.11 -2.21 9.71
CA GLU A 15 3.71 -1.72 10.95
C GLU A 15 3.66 -0.19 11.00
N LEU A 16 4.11 0.49 9.95
CA LEU A 16 4.10 1.95 9.86
C LEU A 16 2.69 2.53 9.94
N ALA A 17 1.73 1.99 9.18
CA ALA A 17 0.37 2.46 9.19
C ALA A 17 -0.35 2.16 10.52
N GLY A 18 0.01 1.08 11.21
CA GLY A 18 -0.46 0.76 12.56
C GLY A 18 0.00 1.76 13.62
N THR A 19 1.16 2.42 13.45
CA THR A 19 1.64 3.45 14.40
C THR A 19 0.85 4.76 14.34
N MET A 20 0.06 4.99 13.28
CA MET A 20 -0.65 6.24 13.07
C MET A 20 -1.92 6.39 13.95
N GLY A 21 -2.25 5.38 14.76
CA GLY A 21 -3.30 5.47 15.78
C GLY A 21 -4.74 5.48 15.23
N PHE A 22 -4.96 5.00 14.01
CA PHE A 22 -6.30 4.88 13.44
C PHE A 22 -7.14 3.84 14.18
N GLN A 23 -8.46 4.06 14.21
CA GLN A 23 -9.39 3.07 14.75
C GLN A 23 -9.39 1.83 13.87
N SER A 24 -9.48 0.64 14.48
CA SER A 24 -9.36 -0.64 13.77
C SER A 24 -10.38 -0.83 12.64
N GLY A 25 -11.56 -0.19 12.73
CA GLY A 25 -12.58 -0.20 11.68
C GLY A 25 -12.23 0.62 10.43
N ASP A 26 -11.32 1.59 10.55
CA ASP A 26 -10.89 2.46 9.44
C ASP A 26 -9.55 2.03 8.84
N LEU A 27 -8.80 1.16 9.53
CA LEU A 27 -7.46 0.74 9.13
C LEU A 27 -7.43 0.16 7.71
N GLU A 28 -8.41 -0.65 7.34
CA GLU A 28 -8.45 -1.26 6.00
C GLU A 28 -8.62 -0.21 4.90
N ASN A 29 -9.49 0.79 5.11
CA ASN A 29 -9.65 1.93 4.20
C ASN A 29 -8.39 2.78 4.13
N VAL A 30 -7.76 3.03 5.28
CA VAL A 30 -6.49 3.75 5.36
C VAL A 30 -5.39 3.00 4.60
N TYR A 31 -5.28 1.68 4.79
CA TYR A 31 -4.30 0.85 4.09
C TYR A 31 -4.52 0.91 2.58
N MET A 32 -5.75 0.78 2.11
CA MET A 32 -6.07 0.90 0.68
C MET A 32 -5.69 2.27 0.10
N HIS A 33 -5.90 3.36 0.85
CA HIS A 33 -5.54 4.71 0.40
C HIS A 33 -4.04 4.99 0.46
N LEU A 34 -3.32 4.43 1.44
CA LEU A 34 -1.88 4.67 1.63
C LEU A 34 -1.01 3.72 0.80
N PHE A 35 -1.49 2.54 0.46
CA PHE A 35 -0.74 1.53 -0.29
C PHE A 35 -0.18 2.05 -1.63
N PRO A 36 -0.90 2.83 -2.45
CA PRO A 36 -0.34 3.42 -3.66
C PRO A 36 0.88 4.31 -3.42
N PHE A 37 1.00 4.92 -2.23
CA PHE A 37 2.11 5.79 -1.87
C PHE A 37 3.33 5.03 -1.34
N SER A 38 3.16 3.77 -0.89
CA SER A 38 4.29 2.93 -0.50
C SER A 38 5.06 2.40 -1.69
N LEU A 39 4.43 2.31 -2.87
CA LEU A 39 5.08 1.87 -4.10
C LEU A 39 5.93 3.00 -4.72
N ALA A 40 7.18 2.68 -5.02
CA ALA A 40 8.08 3.55 -5.78
C ALA A 40 8.27 3.05 -7.22
N GLY A 41 8.81 3.89 -8.11
CA GLY A 41 9.31 3.45 -9.42
C GLY A 41 8.29 2.72 -10.30
N LYS A 42 8.64 1.50 -10.74
CA LYS A 42 7.91 0.74 -11.76
C LYS A 42 6.60 0.18 -11.23
N GLU A 43 6.56 -0.11 -9.94
CA GLU A 43 5.43 -0.64 -9.21
C GLU A 43 4.32 0.41 -9.11
N ASN A 44 4.69 1.68 -8.87
CA ASN A 44 3.76 2.81 -8.88
C ASN A 44 3.18 3.07 -10.27
N GLU A 45 4.02 3.02 -11.31
CA GLU A 45 3.60 3.16 -12.70
C GLU A 45 2.67 2.01 -13.14
N TRP A 46 2.97 0.78 -12.73
CA TRP A 46 2.10 -0.37 -12.96
C TRP A 46 0.73 -0.16 -12.28
N LEU A 47 0.72 0.33 -11.04
CA LEU A 47 -0.53 0.60 -10.33
C LEU A 47 -1.37 1.68 -11.03
N LYS A 48 -0.74 2.79 -11.44
CA LYS A 48 -1.40 3.90 -12.17
C LYS A 48 -1.87 3.52 -13.57
N SER A 49 -1.29 2.49 -14.18
CA SER A 49 -1.72 1.99 -15.49
C SER A 49 -3.10 1.30 -15.44
N HIS A 50 -3.59 0.97 -14.24
CA HIS A 50 -4.90 0.37 -14.04
C HIS A 50 -5.95 1.47 -13.75
N PRO A 51 -7.21 1.29 -14.20
CA PRO A 51 -8.27 2.27 -13.97
C PRO A 51 -8.53 2.46 -12.46
N ASN A 52 -8.89 3.70 -12.07
CA ASN A 52 -9.08 4.21 -10.69
C ASN A 52 -10.11 3.47 -9.80
N GLN A 53 -10.54 2.25 -10.16
CA GLN A 53 -11.48 1.43 -9.41
C GLN A 53 -11.09 -0.06 -9.38
N SER A 54 -9.90 -0.45 -9.87
CA SER A 54 -9.47 -1.85 -9.85
C SER A 54 -9.22 -2.42 -8.45
N LEU A 55 -9.01 -1.57 -7.43
CA LEU A 55 -8.69 -1.98 -6.05
C LEU A 55 -9.86 -1.87 -5.07
N THR A 56 -10.97 -1.26 -5.47
CA THR A 56 -12.21 -1.20 -4.69
C THR A 56 -13.22 -2.14 -5.36
N ARG A 57 -13.27 -3.40 -4.93
CA ARG A 57 -14.37 -4.31 -5.30
C ARG A 57 -15.07 -4.83 -4.06
#